data_AF-J9FLJ6-F1
#
_entry.id   AF-J9FLJ6-F1
#
_cell.length_a   1.000
_cell.length_b   1.000
_cell.length_c   1.000
_cell.angle_alpha   90.00
_cell.angle_beta   90.00
_cell.angle_gamma   90.00
#
_symmetry.space_group_name_H-M   'P 1'
#
loop_
_entity.id
_entity.type
_entity.pdbx_description
1 polymer ?
#
loop_
_entity_poly.entity_id
_entity_poly.type
_entity_poly.pdbx_seq_one_letter_code
_entity_poly.pdbx_strand_id
1 'polypeptide(L)' 'MEVAERALRTLVDNPESIQIKGISKAEPIFGKEYVNPHEKAALSMHLMKYGQKLMEETDFLQKPGREADGTREQL' A
#
# COMPACT_ATOMS: atom_id res chain seq x y z
N MET A 1 7.39 -13.62 33.80
CA MET A 1 6.22 -12.73 33.67
C MET A 1 6.51 -11.78 32.52
N GLU A 2 5.73 -11.84 31.44
CA GLU A 2 5.92 -10.97 30.27
C GLU A 2 5.71 -9.49 30.66
N VAL A 3 6.43 -8.58 30.02
CA VAL A 3 6.39 -7.13 30.33
C VAL A 3 4.96 -6.59 30.28
N ALA A 4 4.17 -7.04 29.32
CA ALA A 4 2.76 -6.69 29.19
C ALA A 4 1.92 -7.11 30.41
N GLU A 5 2.18 -8.31 30.95
CA GLU A 5 1.50 -8.82 32.13
C GLU A 5 1.80 -7.98 33.37
N ARG A 6 3.07 -7.59 33.57
CA ARG A 6 3.48 -6.72 34.68
C ARG A 6 2.85 -5.34 34.57
N ALA A 7 2.94 -4.72 33.39
CA ALA A 7 2.37 -3.40 33.15
C ALA A 7 0.87 -3.38 33.44
N LEU A 8 0.14 -4.41 32.99
CA LEU A 8 -1.29 -4.53 33.20
C LEU A 8 -1.65 -4.61 34.69
N ARG A 9 -0.93 -5.44 35.46
CA ARG A 9 -1.15 -5.59 36.90
C ARG A 9 -0.80 -4.35 37.71
N THR A 10 0.15 -3.53 37.26
CA THR A 10 0.52 -2.28 37.94
C THR A 10 -0.46 -1.13 37.71
N LEU A 11 -1.32 -1.21 36.70
CA LEU A 11 -2.27 -0.15 36.35
C LEU A 11 -3.61 -0.23 37.10
N VAL A 12 -3.84 -1.28 37.88
CA VAL A 12 -5.12 -1.51 38.55
C VAL A 12 -4.95 -1.61 40.06
N ASP A 13 -5.95 -1.14 40.79
CA ASP A 13 -5.94 -1.16 42.27
C ASP A 13 -6.09 -2.57 42.85
N ASN A 14 -6.73 -3.50 42.11
CA ASN A 14 -6.85 -4.91 42.48
C ASN A 14 -6.26 -5.82 41.38
N PRO A 15 -4.95 -6.13 41.43
CA PRO A 15 -4.28 -6.95 40.42
C PRO A 15 -4.83 -8.37 40.30
N GLU A 16 -5.48 -8.89 41.35
CA GLU A 16 -6.07 -10.25 41.38
C GLU A 16 -7.39 -10.34 40.61
N SER A 17 -8.05 -9.21 40.29
CA SER A 17 -9.25 -9.21 39.46
C SER A 17 -8.96 -9.39 37.96
N ILE A 18 -7.69 -9.37 37.56
CA ILE A 18 -7.30 -9.49 36.15
C ILE A 18 -7.28 -10.96 35.75
N GLN A 19 -8.04 -11.30 34.71
CA GLN A 19 -7.97 -12.59 34.04
C GLN A 19 -7.40 -12.46 32.63
N ILE A 20 -6.21 -13.01 32.40
CA ILE A 20 -5.58 -13.03 31.09
C ILE A 20 -6.04 -14.27 30.33
N LYS A 21 -6.69 -14.05 29.18
CA LYS A 21 -7.21 -15.14 28.33
C LYS A 21 -6.16 -15.76 27.40
N GLY A 22 -5.10 -15.04 27.11
CA GLY A 22 -3.98 -15.53 26.31
C GLY A 22 -2.93 -14.44 26.12
N ILE A 23 -1.68 -14.85 25.92
CA ILE A 23 -0.60 -13.94 25.53
C ILE A 23 0.03 -14.52 24.26
N SER A 24 -0.02 -13.74 23.19
CA SER A 24 0.62 -14.10 21.92
C SER A 24 2.06 -13.62 21.92
N LYS A 25 2.97 -14.42 21.37
CA LYS A 25 4.31 -13.93 21.05
C LYS A 25 4.21 -12.84 19.99
N ALA A 26 4.97 -11.76 20.18
CA ALA A 26 5.17 -10.79 19.11
C ALA A 26 5.80 -11.51 17.93
N GLU A 27 5.08 -11.60 16.82
CA GLU A 27 5.65 -12.15 15.60
C GLU A 27 6.49 -11.06 14.93
N PRO A 28 7.77 -11.31 14.60
CA PRO A 28 8.58 -10.32 13.92
C PRO A 28 8.00 -10.08 12.54
N ILE A 29 7.35 -8.92 12.38
CA ILE A 29 6.83 -8.45 11.09
C ILE A 29 7.93 -7.83 10.22
N PHE A 30 9.02 -7.38 10.85
CA PHE A 30 10.19 -6.86 10.15
C PHE A 30 11.02 -8.00 9.55
N GLY A 31 11.39 -7.84 8.27
CA GLY A 31 12.25 -8.78 7.56
C GLY A 31 11.54 -9.99 6.95
N LYS A 32 10.22 -10.12 7.11
CA LYS A 32 9.44 -11.12 6.38
C LYS A 32 9.18 -10.63 4.95
N GLU A 33 9.51 -11.47 3.97
CA GLU A 33 9.15 -11.23 2.58
C GLU A 33 7.70 -11.70 2.37
N TYR A 34 6.75 -10.79 2.57
CA TYR A 34 5.30 -11.07 2.45
C TYR A 34 4.82 -11.30 1.03
N VAL A 35 5.64 -10.92 0.05
CA VAL A 35 5.34 -11.05 -1.36
C VAL A 35 6.58 -11.62 -2.02
N ASN A 36 6.49 -12.86 -2.48
CA ASN A 36 7.60 -13.53 -3.11
C ASN A 36 7.92 -12.89 -4.49
N PRO A 37 9.10 -13.15 -5.08
CA PRO A 37 9.47 -12.55 -6.37
C PRO A 37 8.48 -12.83 -7.50
N HIS A 38 7.83 -13.99 -7.51
CA HIS A 38 6.84 -14.36 -8.51
C HIS A 38 5.56 -13.52 -8.37
N GLU A 39 5.07 -13.35 -7.14
CA GLU A 39 3.92 -12.50 -6.83
C GLU A 39 4.20 -11.03 -7.17
N LYS A 40 5.40 -10.53 -6.85
CA LYS A 40 5.85 -9.17 -7.24
C LYS A 40 5.84 -8.98 -8.76
N ALA A 41 6.36 -9.96 -9.50
CA ALA A 41 6.39 -9.92 -10.96
C ALA A 41 4.97 -9.97 -11.55
N ALA A 42 4.13 -10.87 -11.05
CA ALA A 42 2.73 -11.01 -11.49
C ALA A 42 1.94 -9.70 -11.28
N LEU A 43 2.08 -9.08 -10.10
CA LEU A 43 1.47 -7.79 -9.81
C LEU A 43 1.99 -6.69 -10.75
N SER A 44 3.30 -6.63 -10.97
CA SER A 44 3.92 -5.63 -11.87
C SER A 44 3.38 -5.76 -13.29
N MET A 45 3.29 -6.99 -13.81
CA MET A 45 2.71 -7.25 -15.14
C MET A 45 1.24 -6.83 -15.21
N HIS A 46 0.47 -7.07 -14.14
CA HIS A 46 -0.93 -6.66 -14.08
C HIS A 46 -1.08 -5.13 -14.15
N LEU A 47 -0.27 -4.40 -13.39
CA LEU A 47 -0.26 -2.93 -13.39
C LEU A 47 0.17 -2.37 -14.74
N MET A 48 1.18 -2.95 -15.38
CA MET A 48 1.61 -2.52 -16.74
C MET A 48 0.49 -2.69 -17.77
N LYS A 49 -0.18 -3.84 -17.77
CA LYS A 49 -1.31 -4.10 -18.67
C LYS A 49 -2.47 -3.13 -18.44
N TYR A 50 -2.78 -2.86 -17.17
CA TYR A 50 -3.79 -1.87 -16.82
C TYR A 50 -3.42 -0.47 -17.30
N GLY A 51 -2.17 -0.03 -17.07
CA GLY A 51 -1.67 1.25 -17.54
C GLY A 51 -1.75 1.40 -19.06
N GLN A 52 -1.34 0.37 -19.81
CA GLN A 52 -1.45 0.36 -21.27
C GLN A 52 -2.91 0.53 -21.71
N LYS A 53 -3.83 -0.27 -21.14
CA LYS A 53 -5.25 -0.18 -21.46
C LYS A 53 -5.82 1.23 -21.17
N LEU A 54 -5.47 1.81 -20.03
CA LEU A 54 -5.89 3.17 -19.67
C LEU A 54 -5.38 4.21 -20.68
N MET A 55 -4.14 4.09 -21.14
CA MET A 55 -3.57 4.99 -22.14
C MET A 55 -4.29 4.86 -23.49
N GLU A 56 -4.59 3.64 -23.93
CA GLU A 56 -5.37 3.39 -25.15
C GLU A 56 -6.79 3.97 -25.04
N GLU A 57 -7.47 3.77 -23.91
CA GLU A 57 -8.83 4.30 -23.66
C GLU A 57 -8.89 5.83 -23.57
N THR A 58 -7.78 6.47 -23.19
CA THR A 58 -7.69 7.93 -23.05
C THR A 58 -7.08 8.62 -24.27
N ASP A 59 -6.85 7.89 -25.37
CA ASP A 59 -6.08 8.35 -26.52
C ASP A 59 -4.79 9.06 -26.08
N PHE A 60 -4.07 8.42 -25.16
CA PHE A 60 -2.84 8.91 -24.58
C PHE A 60 -2.94 10.33 -23.99
N LEU A 61 -4.14 10.73 -23.55
CA LEU A 61 -4.44 12.09 -23.06
C LEU A 61 -4.07 13.17 -24.09
N GLN A 62 -4.19 12.87 -25.39
CA GLN A 62 -4.05 13.86 -26.45
C GLN A 62 -5.05 14.99 -26.19
N LYS A 63 -4.53 16.21 -26.01
CA LYS A 63 -5.35 17.38 -25.70
C LYS A 63 -6.30 17.66 -26.87
N PRO A 64 -7.59 17.93 -26.64
CA PRO A 64 -8.43 18.46 -27.71
C PRO A 64 -7.96 19.88 -28.07
N GLY A 65 -7.50 20.04 -29.31
CA GLY A 65 -7.41 21.29 -30.06
C GLY A 65 -6.68 22.47 -29.41
N ARG A 66 -5.43 22.70 -29.81
CA ARG A 66 -4.93 24.08 -29.93
C ARG A 66 -4.89 24.41 -31.42
N GLU A 67 -6.08 24.65 -32.00
CA GLU A 67 -6.19 25.46 -33.21
C GLU A 67 -5.79 26.88 -32.78
N ALA A 68 -4.53 27.25 -32.95
CA ALA A 68 -4.04 28.60 -32.73
C ALA A 68 -3.52 29.15 -34.04
N ASP A 69 -4.49 29.70 -34.78
CA ASP A 69 -4.40 30.89 -35.62
C ASP A 69 -3.43 30.90 -36.81
N GLY A 70 -3.99 31.21 -37.97
CA GLY A 70 -3.27 31.26 -39.22
C GLY A 70 -2.32 32.45 -39.28
N THR A 71 -1.10 32.20 -39.71
CA THR A 71 -0.39 33.19 -40.53
C THR A 71 0.49 32.44 -41.51
N ARG A 72 -0.02 32.32 -42.74
CA ARG A 72 0.83 32.15 -43.92
C ARG A 72 1.54 33.49 -44.12
N GLU A 73 2.76 33.63 -43.61
CA GLU A 73 3.70 34.56 -44.23
C GLU A 73 4.45 33.81 -45.32
N GLN A 74 4.18 34.23 -46.56
CA GLN A 74 4.99 33.93 -47.73
C GLN A 74 6.26 34.78 -47.62
N LEU A 75 7.42 34.13 -47.65
CA LEU A 75 8.68 34.71 -48.14
C LEU A 75 9.35 33.66 -49.04
#